data_AF-A0A8R2JV46-F1
#
_entry.id   AF-A0A8R2JV46-F1
#
_cell.length_a   1.000
_cell.length_b   1.000
_cell.length_c   1.000
_cell.angle_alpha   90.00
_cell.angle_beta   90.00
_cell.angle_gamma   90.00
#
_symmetry.space_group_name_H-M   'P 1'
#
loop_
_entity.id
_entity.type
_entity.pdbx_description
1 polymer ?
#
loop_
_entity_poly.entity_id
_entity_poly.type
_entity_poly.pdbx_seq_one_letter_code
_entity_poly.pdbx_strand_id
1 'polypeptide(L)'
;MYSVNALHPVKTATLALQKQNLTIGDFYAIWLKSTHGLNANGSILAKKIKSLMDKRIQENYLSNSTFLAAIFVDPRYQCLLTPEQQQIAITRLVETWETLLLLKNKDSPIDEFPETTANDKSTIESTIESSQDSTDPFEDFLSSQASLTSNSSASSLTVTSESILNILNGFKNVERISYTADVLQYWKTRQLTDPELYQLASIVLAVPATQVSVERSFSGLKFVVSDLRTSLDPELLEAIMLELDIYDR
;
A
#
# COMPACT_ATOMS: atom_id res chain seq x y z
N MET A 1 -8.89 -34.11 12.00
CA MET A 1 -8.89 -33.44 10.67
C MET A 1 -9.38 -31.98 10.71
N TYR A 2 -10.13 -31.53 11.73
CA TYR A 2 -10.67 -30.16 11.80
C TYR A 2 -9.65 -29.04 12.08
N SER A 3 -8.54 -29.32 12.76
CA SER A 3 -7.58 -28.25 13.16
C SER A 3 -6.74 -27.67 12.01
N VAL A 4 -6.48 -28.44 10.96
CA VAL A 4 -5.66 -27.99 9.82
C VAL A 4 -6.44 -27.06 8.90
N ASN A 5 -7.73 -27.37 8.67
CA ASN A 5 -8.60 -26.53 7.82
C ASN A 5 -8.85 -25.14 8.43
N ALA A 6 -8.83 -25.01 9.75
CA ALA A 6 -8.99 -23.72 10.43
C ALA A 6 -7.81 -22.75 10.20
N LEU A 7 -6.64 -23.25 9.79
CA LEU A 7 -5.44 -22.45 9.50
C LEU A 7 -5.26 -22.15 8.01
N HIS A 8 -6.13 -22.67 7.15
CA HIS A 8 -6.08 -22.44 5.71
C HIS A 8 -6.04 -20.93 5.34
N PRO A 9 -6.85 -20.04 5.95
CA PRO A 9 -6.80 -18.61 5.67
C PRO A 9 -5.44 -17.99 5.99
N VAL A 10 -4.77 -18.44 7.07
CA VAL A 10 -3.44 -17.98 7.46
C VAL A 10 -2.39 -18.45 6.46
N LYS A 11 -2.49 -19.70 5.99
CA LYS A 11 -1.60 -20.21 4.94
C LYS A 11 -1.74 -19.40 3.65
N THR A 12 -2.97 -19.15 3.20
CA THR A 12 -3.22 -18.32 2.01
C THR A 12 -2.66 -16.92 2.19
N ALA A 13 -2.83 -16.32 3.37
CA ALA A 13 -2.27 -15.02 3.69
C ALA A 13 -0.74 -15.02 3.63
N THR A 14 -0.06 -16.01 4.22
CA THR A 14 1.41 -16.09 4.15
C THR A 14 1.95 -16.19 2.72
N LEU A 15 1.25 -16.92 1.84
CA LEU A 15 1.61 -16.98 0.41
C LEU A 15 1.35 -15.66 -0.31
N ALA A 16 0.25 -14.97 0.02
CA ALA A 16 -0.05 -13.67 -0.57
C ALA A 16 0.94 -12.58 -0.11
N LEU A 17 1.41 -12.65 1.14
CA LEU A 17 2.44 -11.75 1.69
C LEU A 17 3.82 -11.96 1.05
N GLN A 18 4.06 -13.10 0.41
CA GLN A 18 5.30 -13.36 -0.32
C GLN A 18 5.37 -12.69 -1.70
N LYS A 19 4.32 -11.98 -2.13
CA LYS A 19 4.35 -11.19 -3.37
C LYS A 19 5.31 -10.00 -3.22
N GLN A 20 6.07 -9.72 -4.28
CA GLN A 20 7.12 -8.69 -4.31
C GLN A 20 6.56 -7.27 -4.35
N ASN A 21 5.52 -7.04 -5.17
CA ASN A 21 4.88 -5.73 -5.34
C ASN A 21 3.67 -5.60 -4.41
N LEU A 22 3.92 -5.59 -3.10
CA LEU A 22 2.86 -5.46 -2.09
C LEU A 22 2.90 -4.06 -1.48
N THR A 23 1.82 -3.30 -1.65
CA THR A 23 1.64 -2.03 -0.94
C THR A 23 1.22 -2.26 0.51
N ILE A 24 1.38 -1.25 1.37
CA ILE A 24 0.91 -1.31 2.76
C ILE A 24 -0.60 -1.58 2.83
N GLY A 25 -1.38 -1.02 1.90
CA GLY A 25 -2.82 -1.28 1.79
C GLY A 25 -3.12 -2.75 1.50
N ASP A 26 -2.40 -3.35 0.55
CA ASP A 26 -2.59 -4.76 0.20
C ASP A 26 -2.19 -5.70 1.36
N PHE A 27 -1.12 -5.36 2.09
CA PHE A 27 -0.76 -6.05 3.34
C PHE A 27 -1.93 -6.02 4.33
N TYR A 28 -2.52 -4.85 4.55
CA TYR A 28 -3.61 -4.69 5.50
C TYR A 28 -4.87 -5.47 5.07
N ALA A 29 -5.17 -5.49 3.77
CA ALA A 29 -6.26 -6.27 3.21
C ALA A 29 -6.06 -7.78 3.38
N ILE A 30 -4.85 -8.29 3.09
CA ILE A 30 -4.49 -9.69 3.31
C ILE A 30 -4.64 -10.06 4.78
N TRP A 31 -4.17 -9.19 5.68
CA TRP A 31 -4.30 -9.37 7.11
C TRP A 31 -5.78 -9.50 7.52
N LEU A 32 -6.62 -8.55 7.11
CA LEU A 32 -8.06 -8.58 7.40
C LEU A 32 -8.74 -9.82 6.85
N LYS A 33 -8.51 -10.18 5.58
CA LYS A 33 -9.04 -11.41 4.97
C LYS A 33 -8.69 -12.65 5.80
N SER A 34 -7.46 -12.73 6.28
CA SER A 34 -7.00 -13.85 7.11
C SER A 34 -7.72 -13.90 8.46
N THR A 35 -7.84 -12.75 9.14
CA THR A 35 -8.53 -12.59 10.43
C THR A 35 -10.02 -12.89 10.34
N HIS A 36 -10.69 -12.46 9.27
CA HIS A 36 -12.09 -12.77 9.03
C HIS A 36 -12.28 -14.26 8.70
N GLY A 37 -11.41 -14.85 7.88
CA GLY A 37 -11.44 -16.27 7.54
C GLY A 37 -11.22 -17.20 8.75
N LEU A 38 -10.45 -16.77 9.75
CA LEU A 38 -10.23 -17.50 11.01
C LEU A 38 -11.51 -17.69 11.86
N ASN A 39 -12.57 -16.92 11.60
CA ASN A 39 -13.82 -16.96 12.39
C ASN A 39 -14.81 -18.05 11.97
N ALA A 40 -14.70 -18.57 10.74
CA ALA A 40 -15.77 -19.38 10.17
C ALA A 40 -15.90 -20.80 10.78
N ASN A 41 -14.82 -21.39 11.33
CA ASN A 41 -14.80 -22.80 11.79
C ASN A 41 -13.79 -23.09 12.93
N GLY A 42 -13.46 -22.11 13.78
CA GLY A 42 -12.24 -22.14 14.60
C GLY A 42 -12.25 -23.03 15.86
N SER A 43 -11.23 -23.90 15.96
CA SER A 43 -10.77 -24.51 17.23
C SER A 43 -10.29 -23.45 18.23
N ILE A 44 -10.07 -23.82 19.50
CA ILE A 44 -9.55 -22.92 20.55
C ILE A 44 -8.26 -22.20 20.08
N LEU A 45 -7.44 -22.87 19.28
CA LEU A 45 -6.21 -22.32 18.71
C LEU A 45 -6.49 -21.19 17.71
N ALA A 46 -7.44 -21.35 16.79
CA ALA A 46 -7.77 -20.33 15.79
C ALA A 46 -8.29 -19.05 16.45
N LYS A 47 -9.12 -19.18 17.49
CA LYS A 47 -9.60 -18.03 18.29
C LYS A 47 -8.45 -17.32 19.00
N LYS A 48 -7.49 -18.07 19.56
CA LYS A 48 -6.31 -17.51 20.21
C LYS A 48 -5.40 -16.78 19.20
N ILE A 49 -5.15 -17.37 18.03
CA ILE A 49 -4.38 -16.73 16.96
C ILE A 49 -5.06 -15.44 16.51
N LYS A 50 -6.37 -15.46 16.26
CA LYS A 50 -7.13 -14.26 15.91
C LYS A 50 -6.93 -13.16 16.96
N SER A 51 -7.12 -13.46 18.24
CA SER A 51 -6.97 -12.46 19.31
C SER A 51 -5.56 -11.84 19.36
N LEU A 52 -4.53 -12.62 19.05
CA LEU A 52 -3.15 -12.14 18.97
C LEU A 52 -2.91 -11.30 17.72
N MET A 53 -3.51 -11.67 16.59
CA MET A 53 -3.44 -10.89 15.36
C MET A 53 -4.13 -9.53 15.52
N ASP A 54 -5.32 -9.51 16.13
CA ASP A 54 -6.07 -8.29 16.44
C ASP A 54 -5.28 -7.37 17.38
N LYS A 55 -4.69 -7.95 18.44
CA LYS A 55 -3.83 -7.20 19.36
C LYS A 55 -2.62 -6.60 18.64
N ARG A 56 -1.93 -7.40 17.81
CA ARG A 56 -0.72 -6.97 17.12
C ARG A 56 -0.96 -5.87 16.10
N ILE A 57 -2.05 -5.94 15.34
CA ILE A 57 -2.38 -4.89 14.36
C ILE A 57 -2.69 -3.57 15.07
N GLN A 58 -3.42 -3.62 16.19
CA GLN A 58 -3.78 -2.44 16.95
C GLN A 58 -2.57 -1.77 17.63
N GLU A 59 -1.72 -2.56 18.28
CA GLU A 59 -0.60 -2.03 19.08
C GLU A 59 0.58 -1.57 18.23
N ASN A 60 0.89 -2.26 17.12
CA ASN A 60 2.13 -2.03 16.38
C ASN A 60 1.96 -1.33 15.03
N TYR A 61 0.83 -1.55 14.34
CA TYR A 61 0.63 -1.05 12.98
C TYR A 61 -0.28 0.18 12.98
N LEU A 62 -1.44 0.10 13.62
CA LEU A 62 -2.39 1.22 13.70
C LEU A 62 -1.94 2.33 14.66
N SER A 63 -0.87 2.11 15.42
CA SER A 63 -0.17 3.16 16.19
C SER A 63 0.88 3.92 15.35
N ASN A 64 1.28 3.38 14.20
CA ASN A 64 2.31 3.96 13.36
C ASN A 64 1.70 4.95 12.35
N SER A 65 2.08 6.22 12.47
CA SER A 65 1.58 7.29 11.60
C SER A 65 1.90 7.10 10.12
N THR A 66 3.02 6.45 9.79
CA THR A 66 3.41 6.16 8.39
C THR A 66 2.52 5.07 7.79
N PHE A 67 2.16 4.06 8.59
CA PHE A 67 1.22 3.02 8.17
C PHE A 67 -0.19 3.60 7.94
N LEU A 68 -0.65 4.46 8.85
CA LEU A 68 -1.93 5.17 8.69
C LEU A 68 -1.93 6.10 7.47
N ALA A 69 -0.85 6.83 7.23
CA ALA A 69 -0.68 7.67 6.04
C ALA A 69 -0.79 6.87 4.75
N ALA A 70 -0.16 5.69 4.69
CA ALA A 70 -0.24 4.82 3.51
C ALA A 70 -1.64 4.26 3.26
N ILE A 71 -2.38 3.90 4.31
CA ILE A 71 -3.77 3.46 4.17
C ILE A 71 -4.67 4.64 3.78
N PHE A 72 -4.44 5.82 4.33
CA PHE A 72 -5.24 7.00 4.02
C PHE A 72 -5.17 7.35 2.53
N VAL A 73 -3.98 7.28 1.93
CA VAL A 73 -3.76 7.56 0.50
C VAL A 73 -4.17 6.38 -0.41
N ASP A 74 -4.65 5.27 0.15
CA ASP A 74 -5.24 4.19 -0.64
C ASP A 74 -6.78 4.28 -0.63
N PRO A 75 -7.43 4.74 -1.72
CA PRO A 75 -8.88 4.90 -1.77
C PRO A 75 -9.65 3.60 -1.54
N ARG A 76 -8.99 2.43 -1.70
CA ARG A 76 -9.61 1.11 -1.46
C ARG A 76 -9.88 0.86 0.01
N TYR A 77 -8.99 1.37 0.88
CA TYR A 77 -8.90 1.01 2.30
C TYR A 77 -9.06 2.20 3.24
N GLN A 78 -9.13 3.43 2.73
CA GLN A 78 -9.38 4.65 3.50
C GLN A 78 -10.62 4.55 4.41
N CYS A 79 -11.65 3.80 3.99
CA CYS A 79 -12.87 3.53 4.76
C CYS A 79 -12.66 2.72 6.05
N LEU A 80 -11.50 2.07 6.22
CA LEU A 80 -11.18 1.27 7.39
C LEU A 80 -10.61 2.09 8.55
N LEU A 81 -10.21 3.34 8.29
CA LEU A 81 -9.61 4.21 9.29
C LEU A 81 -10.69 4.94 10.09
N THR A 82 -10.48 5.04 11.41
CA THR A 82 -11.32 5.91 12.25
C THR A 82 -11.03 7.39 11.98
N PRO A 83 -11.95 8.31 12.30
CA PRO A 83 -11.72 9.75 12.12
C PRO A 83 -10.45 10.25 12.82
N GLU A 84 -10.12 9.72 13.99
CA GLU A 84 -8.90 10.06 14.74
C GLU A 84 -7.64 9.57 14.01
N GLN A 85 -7.68 8.35 13.48
CA GLN A 85 -6.58 7.79 12.70
C GLN A 85 -6.37 8.54 11.39
N GLN A 86 -7.46 8.96 10.73
CA GLN A 86 -7.39 9.83 9.55
C GLN A 86 -6.70 11.15 9.86
N GLN A 87 -6.99 11.76 11.03
CA GLN A 87 -6.32 13.00 11.41
C GLN A 87 -4.82 12.81 11.63
N ILE A 88 -4.41 11.72 12.30
CA ILE A 88 -2.98 11.38 12.48
C ILE A 88 -2.30 11.16 11.12
N ALA A 89 -2.96 10.45 10.21
CA ALA A 89 -2.48 10.23 8.84
C ALA A 89 -2.27 11.54 8.10
N ILE A 90 -3.25 12.44 8.13
CA ILE A 90 -3.18 13.76 7.49
C ILE A 90 -2.01 14.58 8.04
N THR A 91 -1.85 14.64 9.38
CA THR A 91 -0.71 15.35 9.99
C THR A 91 0.62 14.81 9.48
N ARG A 92 0.77 13.49 9.42
CA ARG A 92 2.00 12.86 8.91
C ARG A 92 2.26 13.13 7.43
N LEU A 93 1.21 13.22 6.62
CA LEU A 93 1.30 13.55 5.19
C LEU A 93 1.73 15.00 4.98
N VAL A 94 1.25 15.93 5.80
CA VAL A 94 1.68 17.34 5.78
C VAL A 94 3.16 17.46 6.13
N GLU A 95 3.60 16.81 7.20
CA GLU A 95 5.03 16.78 7.58
C GLU A 95 5.91 16.24 6.45
N THR A 96 5.44 15.20 5.76
CA THR A 96 6.14 14.61 4.60
C THR A 96 6.22 15.61 3.44
N TRP A 97 5.13 16.32 3.19
CA TRP A 97 5.07 17.35 2.15
C TRP A 97 5.99 18.54 2.46
N GLU A 98 6.00 19.02 3.70
CA GLU A 98 6.91 20.10 4.13
C GLU A 98 8.37 19.67 4.00
N THR A 99 8.71 18.44 4.39
CA THR A 99 10.05 17.89 4.20
C THR A 99 10.44 17.84 2.72
N LEU A 100 9.52 17.46 1.84
CA LEU A 100 9.73 17.43 0.40
C LEU A 100 10.02 18.84 -0.17
N LEU A 101 9.26 19.85 0.27
CA LEU A 101 9.48 21.25 -0.15
C LEU A 101 10.85 21.76 0.31
N LEU A 102 11.27 21.42 1.53
CA LEU A 102 12.60 21.78 2.04
C LEU A 102 13.73 21.17 1.21
N LEU A 103 13.58 19.92 0.78
CA LEU A 103 14.56 19.24 -0.09
C LEU A 103 14.60 19.89 -1.48
N LYS A 104 13.44 20.12 -2.12
CA LYS A 104 13.37 20.80 -3.42
C LYS A 104 14.01 22.18 -3.42
N ASN A 105 13.85 22.95 -2.33
CA ASN A 105 14.43 24.28 -2.21
C ASN A 105 15.95 24.27 -2.01
N LYS A 106 16.53 23.13 -1.60
CA LYS A 106 17.97 22.97 -1.37
C LYS A 106 18.74 22.55 -2.62
N ASP A 107 18.06 21.98 -3.62
CA ASP A 107 18.64 21.38 -4.84
C ASP A 107 18.54 22.25 -6.11
N SER A 108 18.45 23.59 -6.01
CA SER A 108 18.70 24.47 -7.17
C SER A 108 20.12 25.04 -7.09
N PRO A 109 21.04 24.70 -8.03
CA PRO A 109 20.83 24.91 -9.48
C PRO A 109 21.28 23.77 -10.45
N ILE A 110 20.51 23.64 -11.55
CA ILE A 110 20.82 23.14 -12.91
C ILE A 110 21.09 21.63 -13.09
N ASP A 111 20.12 20.88 -13.67
CA ASP A 111 20.20 20.46 -15.08
C ASP A 111 18.86 19.88 -15.59
N GLU A 112 18.51 20.27 -16.82
CA GLU A 112 17.28 19.93 -17.53
C GLU A 112 17.22 18.43 -17.89
N PHE A 113 16.10 17.77 -17.58
CA PHE A 113 15.73 16.54 -18.29
C PHE A 113 14.91 16.91 -19.53
N PRO A 114 15.35 16.53 -20.75
CA PRO A 114 14.63 16.86 -21.96
C PRO A 114 13.36 16.00 -22.10
N GLU A 115 12.23 16.68 -22.24
CA GLU A 115 11.01 16.12 -22.80
C GLU A 115 11.29 15.51 -24.17
N THR A 116 10.96 14.23 -24.37
CA THR A 116 10.75 13.71 -25.71
C THR A 116 9.27 13.37 -25.86
N THR A 117 8.61 14.23 -26.61
CA THR A 117 7.28 14.02 -27.18
C THR A 117 7.35 12.92 -28.24
N ALA A 118 6.48 11.94 -28.12
CA ALA A 118 6.09 11.09 -29.24
C ALA A 118 4.58 10.86 -29.15
N ASN A 119 3.86 11.54 -30.05
CA ASN A 119 2.49 11.24 -30.43
C ASN A 119 2.37 9.76 -30.77
N ASP A 120 1.38 9.08 -30.21
CA ASP A 120 0.54 8.24 -31.07
C ASP A 120 -0.91 8.21 -30.56
N LYS A 121 -1.81 8.55 -31.49
CA LYS A 121 -3.25 8.45 -31.36
C LYS A 121 -3.63 6.98 -31.51
N SER A 122 -4.30 6.38 -30.52
CA SER A 122 -5.28 5.35 -30.82
C SER A 122 -6.46 5.38 -29.86
N THR A 123 -7.59 5.75 -30.46
CA THR A 123 -9.00 5.54 -30.14
C THR A 123 -9.33 4.54 -29.02
N ILE A 124 -10.16 5.05 -28.12
CA ILE A 124 -10.96 4.36 -27.11
C ILE A 124 -11.78 3.23 -27.73
N GLU A 125 -11.69 2.02 -27.18
CA GLU A 125 -12.82 1.10 -27.17
C GLU A 125 -12.92 0.39 -25.82
N SER A 126 -13.82 0.91 -25.00
CA SER A 126 -14.29 0.29 -23.76
C SER A 126 -15.04 -1.00 -24.08
N THR A 127 -14.46 -2.14 -23.71
CA THR A 127 -15.23 -3.38 -23.59
C THR A 127 -15.44 -3.66 -22.11
N ILE A 128 -16.61 -3.23 -21.62
CA ILE A 128 -17.19 -3.70 -20.38
C ILE A 128 -17.67 -5.12 -20.64
N GLU A 129 -16.90 -6.12 -20.20
CA GLU A 129 -17.43 -7.47 -20.01
C GLU A 129 -17.74 -7.67 -18.52
N SER A 130 -18.97 -7.32 -18.19
CA SER A 130 -19.68 -7.81 -17.02
C SER A 130 -20.01 -9.29 -17.20
N SER A 131 -19.36 -10.16 -16.43
CA SER A 131 -19.94 -11.45 -15.98
C SER A 131 -18.94 -12.21 -15.12
N GLN A 132 -19.14 -12.29 -13.80
CA GLN A 132 -20.01 -13.31 -13.21
C GLN A 132 -20.23 -13.01 -11.72
N ASP A 133 -21.48 -13.25 -11.34
CA ASP A 133 -22.04 -13.19 -10.01
C ASP A 133 -21.31 -14.16 -9.05
N SER A 134 -20.36 -13.61 -8.30
CA SER A 134 -20.01 -14.11 -6.98
C SER A 134 -19.90 -12.88 -6.09
N THR A 135 -20.88 -12.65 -5.24
CA THR A 135 -20.81 -11.64 -4.17
C THR A 135 -19.58 -11.92 -3.33
N ASP A 136 -18.49 -11.18 -3.58
CA ASP A 136 -17.25 -11.30 -2.83
C ASP A 136 -17.47 -10.76 -1.42
N PRO A 137 -17.48 -11.61 -0.38
CA PRO A 137 -17.80 -11.19 0.98
C PRO A 137 -16.86 -10.11 1.53
N PHE A 138 -15.66 -9.96 0.96
CA PHE A 138 -14.73 -8.92 1.35
C PHE A 138 -15.05 -7.58 0.69
N GLU A 139 -15.53 -7.55 -0.56
CA GLU A 139 -16.01 -6.29 -1.15
C GLU A 139 -17.25 -5.78 -0.43
N ASP A 140 -18.17 -6.66 -0.07
CA ASP A 140 -19.38 -6.31 0.67
C ASP A 140 -19.03 -5.70 2.04
N PHE A 141 -18.04 -6.28 2.73
CA PHE A 141 -17.52 -5.75 4.00
C PHE A 141 -16.94 -4.34 3.83
N LEU A 142 -16.05 -4.12 2.86
CA LEU A 142 -15.43 -2.81 2.64
C LEU A 142 -16.45 -1.76 2.20
N SER A 143 -17.41 -2.14 1.36
CA SER A 143 -18.49 -1.25 0.92
C SER A 143 -19.38 -0.83 2.09
N SER A 144 -19.67 -1.76 3.02
CA SER A 144 -20.42 -1.44 4.25
C SER A 144 -19.69 -0.44 5.15
N GLN A 145 -18.36 -0.51 5.26
CA GLN A 145 -17.57 0.44 6.03
C GLN A 145 -17.57 1.83 5.38
N ALA A 146 -17.43 1.89 4.05
CA ALA A 146 -17.45 3.14 3.31
C ALA A 146 -18.78 3.91 3.52
N SER A 147 -19.93 3.22 3.45
CA SER A 147 -21.24 3.86 3.66
C SER A 147 -21.43 4.50 5.04
N LEU A 148 -20.75 4.00 6.08
CA LEU A 148 -20.81 4.55 7.43
C LEU A 148 -20.00 5.85 7.59
N THR A 149 -19.02 6.08 6.73
CA THR A 149 -18.09 7.22 6.82
C THR A 149 -18.58 8.49 6.11
N SER A 150 -19.59 8.37 5.24
CA SER A 150 -20.20 9.49 4.51
C SER A 150 -21.17 10.30 5.38
N ASN A 151 -20.65 11.10 6.30
CA ASN A 151 -21.36 12.22 6.94
C ASN A 151 -20.35 13.19 7.57
N SER A 152 -19.88 14.19 6.81
CA SER A 152 -19.36 15.47 7.35
C SER A 152 -19.03 16.45 6.23
N SER A 153 -19.76 17.56 6.20
CA SER A 153 -19.52 18.75 5.36
C SER A 153 -18.49 19.68 6.01
N ALA A 154 -17.55 20.22 5.22
CA ALA A 154 -16.62 21.26 5.65
C ALA A 154 -16.46 22.38 4.61
N SER A 155 -16.20 23.59 5.10
CA SER A 155 -16.12 24.85 4.36
C SER A 155 -14.75 25.53 4.47
N SER A 156 -14.22 25.95 3.31
CA SER A 156 -13.40 27.13 2.93
C SER A 156 -12.04 27.52 3.58
N LEU A 157 -10.99 27.38 2.74
CA LEU A 157 -9.85 28.26 2.33
C LEU A 157 -8.91 28.94 3.35
N THR A 158 -7.60 28.62 3.22
CA THR A 158 -6.41 29.50 3.13
C THR A 158 -5.19 28.69 2.62
N VAL A 159 -4.14 29.32 2.06
CA VAL A 159 -3.05 28.67 1.29
C VAL A 159 -1.67 29.01 1.87
N THR A 160 -1.06 28.01 2.52
CA THR A 160 0.37 27.58 2.58
C THR A 160 0.45 26.68 3.82
N SER A 161 0.82 25.41 3.65
CA SER A 161 0.44 24.26 4.54
C SER A 161 -1.07 23.99 4.62
N GLU A 162 -1.90 25.02 4.68
CA GLU A 162 -3.36 24.91 4.64
C GLU A 162 -3.88 24.47 3.26
N SER A 163 -3.14 24.68 2.17
CA SER A 163 -3.53 24.21 0.82
C SER A 163 -3.49 22.69 0.70
N ILE A 164 -2.38 22.07 1.11
CA ILE A 164 -2.25 20.60 1.08
C ILE A 164 -3.19 19.95 2.11
N LEU A 165 -3.37 20.59 3.27
CA LEU A 165 -4.38 20.17 4.25
C LEU A 165 -5.80 20.21 3.66
N ASN A 166 -6.16 21.26 2.94
CA ASN A 166 -7.46 21.38 2.28
C ASN A 166 -7.65 20.32 1.19
N ILE A 167 -6.60 20.01 0.42
CA ILE A 167 -6.61 18.94 -0.59
C ILE A 167 -6.77 17.57 0.09
N LEU A 168 -6.05 17.29 1.17
CA LEU A 168 -6.16 16.05 1.94
C LEU A 168 -7.54 15.91 2.62
N ASN A 169 -8.08 17.01 3.14
CA ASN A 169 -9.44 17.05 3.70
C ASN A 169 -10.50 16.86 2.61
N GLY A 170 -10.30 17.39 1.41
CA GLY A 170 -11.15 17.11 0.25
C GLY A 170 -11.06 15.64 -0.18
N PHE A 171 -9.87 15.05 -0.10
CA PHE A 171 -9.63 13.64 -0.41
C PHE A 171 -10.33 12.67 0.57
N LYS A 172 -10.68 13.12 1.79
CA LYS A 172 -11.41 12.31 2.79
C LYS A 172 -12.72 11.72 2.26
N ASN A 173 -13.37 12.40 1.31
CA ASN A 173 -14.68 12.04 0.80
C ASN A 173 -14.65 11.40 -0.60
N VAL A 174 -13.48 10.93 -1.07
CA VAL A 174 -13.37 10.32 -2.40
C VAL A 174 -14.11 8.99 -2.45
N GLU A 175 -14.78 8.74 -3.58
CA GLU A 175 -15.48 7.48 -3.81
C GLU A 175 -14.49 6.31 -3.79
N ARG A 176 -14.85 5.30 -3.01
CA ARG A 176 -14.07 4.07 -2.87
C ARG A 176 -14.01 3.34 -4.22
N ILE A 177 -12.80 2.95 -4.62
CA ILE A 177 -12.58 2.03 -5.73
C ILE A 177 -12.53 0.57 -5.24
N SER A 178 -12.78 -0.41 -6.13
CA SER A 178 -12.69 -1.84 -5.77
C SER A 178 -11.31 -2.20 -5.22
N TYR A 179 -11.25 -3.10 -4.24
CA TYR A 179 -10.00 -3.60 -3.67
C TYR A 179 -9.13 -4.30 -4.73
N THR A 180 -9.74 -4.81 -5.82
CA THR A 180 -9.04 -5.48 -6.92
C THR A 180 -8.35 -4.51 -7.89
N ALA A 181 -8.68 -3.22 -7.82
CA ALA A 181 -8.09 -2.21 -8.68
C ALA A 181 -6.61 -1.97 -8.31
N ASP A 182 -5.81 -1.61 -9.32
CA ASP A 182 -4.42 -1.20 -9.16
C ASP A 182 -4.34 0.26 -8.68
N VAL A 183 -3.92 0.44 -7.43
CA VAL A 183 -3.78 1.75 -6.79
C VAL A 183 -2.72 2.63 -7.47
N LEU A 184 -1.67 2.04 -8.06
CA LEU A 184 -0.63 2.80 -8.75
C LEU A 184 -1.15 3.35 -10.08
N GLN A 185 -1.94 2.56 -10.82
CA GLN A 185 -2.60 3.05 -12.03
C GLN A 185 -3.64 4.13 -11.72
N TYR A 186 -4.40 3.95 -10.63
CA TYR A 186 -5.33 4.97 -10.15
C TYR A 186 -4.62 6.32 -9.94
N TRP A 187 -3.50 6.33 -9.21
CA TRP A 187 -2.73 7.55 -8.98
C TRP A 187 -2.11 8.10 -10.27
N LYS A 188 -1.61 7.24 -11.16
CA LYS A 188 -1.03 7.65 -12.45
C LYS A 188 -2.03 8.39 -13.34
N THR A 189 -3.28 7.94 -13.39
CA THR A 189 -4.33 8.65 -14.15
C THR A 189 -4.68 10.03 -13.57
N ARG A 190 -4.45 10.23 -12.27
CA ARG A 190 -4.69 11.50 -11.55
C ARG A 190 -3.47 12.41 -11.49
N GLN A 191 -2.35 12.05 -12.10
CA GLN A 191 -1.12 12.84 -12.09
C GLN A 191 -1.32 14.28 -12.59
N LEU A 192 -2.17 14.47 -13.61
CA LEU A 192 -2.46 15.79 -14.18
C LEU A 192 -3.54 16.56 -13.41
N THR A 193 -4.44 15.85 -12.73
CA THR A 193 -5.56 16.44 -11.99
C THR A 193 -5.14 16.90 -10.61
N ASP A 194 -4.41 16.04 -9.88
CA ASP A 194 -3.99 16.25 -8.49
C ASP A 194 -2.49 15.98 -8.35
N PRO A 195 -1.60 16.82 -8.93
CA PRO A 195 -0.16 16.53 -8.99
C PRO A 195 0.51 16.44 -7.61
N GLU A 196 0.06 17.25 -6.66
CA GLU A 196 0.59 17.26 -5.28
C GLU A 196 0.26 15.95 -4.55
N LEU A 197 -0.99 15.49 -4.68
CA LEU A 197 -1.44 14.26 -4.06
C LEU A 197 -0.83 13.03 -4.73
N TYR A 198 -0.67 13.07 -6.06
CA TYR A 198 0.07 12.04 -6.79
C TYR A 198 1.51 11.90 -6.31
N GLN A 199 2.21 13.02 -6.14
CA GLN A 199 3.59 13.02 -5.66
C GLN A 199 3.69 12.45 -4.23
N LEU A 200 2.77 12.84 -3.35
CA LEU A 200 2.72 12.33 -1.99
C LEU A 200 2.35 10.84 -1.94
N ALA A 201 1.38 10.41 -2.75
CA ALA A 201 0.99 9.01 -2.90
C ALA A 201 2.16 8.15 -3.39
N SER A 202 2.91 8.64 -4.38
CA SER A 202 4.07 7.93 -4.92
C SER A 202 5.14 7.68 -3.86
N ILE A 203 5.37 8.65 -2.97
CA ILE A 203 6.36 8.52 -1.88
C ILE A 203 5.87 7.52 -0.82
N VAL A 204 4.63 7.66 -0.38
CA VAL A 204 4.10 6.86 0.72
C VAL A 204 3.82 5.41 0.30
N LEU A 205 3.34 5.18 -0.92
CA LEU A 205 3.09 3.85 -1.46
C LEU A 205 4.37 3.11 -1.87
N ALA A 206 5.49 3.82 -2.04
CA ALA A 206 6.80 3.21 -2.25
C ALA A 206 7.38 2.56 -0.99
N VAL A 207 6.78 2.77 0.19
CA VAL A 207 7.22 2.12 1.42
C VAL A 207 6.97 0.61 1.31
N PRO A 208 8.02 -0.23 1.40
CA PRO A 208 7.85 -1.67 1.26
C PRO A 208 7.05 -2.24 2.43
N ALA A 209 6.01 -3.03 2.12
CA ALA A 209 5.18 -3.64 3.14
C ALA A 209 5.79 -4.91 3.75
N THR A 210 6.70 -5.58 3.03
CA THR A 210 7.36 -6.82 3.46
C THR A 210 8.83 -6.84 3.05
N GLN A 211 9.63 -7.69 3.70
CA GLN A 211 11.06 -7.87 3.40
C GLN A 211 11.34 -9.03 2.43
N VAL A 212 10.32 -9.50 1.70
CA VAL A 212 10.39 -10.77 0.95
C VAL A 212 11.33 -10.70 -0.25
N SER A 213 11.45 -9.55 -0.92
CA SER A 213 12.43 -9.38 -2.02
C SER A 213 13.85 -9.64 -1.51
N VAL A 214 14.18 -9.05 -0.36
CA VAL A 214 15.49 -9.18 0.27
C VAL A 214 15.75 -10.62 0.70
N GLU A 215 14.77 -11.28 1.34
CA GLU A 215 14.89 -12.70 1.72
C GLU A 215 15.09 -13.64 0.52
N ARG A 216 14.44 -13.36 -0.63
CA ARG A 216 14.66 -14.11 -1.87
C ARG A 216 16.05 -13.89 -2.42
N SER A 217 16.51 -12.64 -2.52
CA SER A 217 17.86 -12.31 -2.99
C SER A 217 18.93 -12.94 -2.10
N PHE A 218 18.78 -12.90 -0.77
CA PHE A 218 19.69 -13.58 0.16
C PHE A 218 19.60 -15.12 0.08
N SER A 219 18.42 -15.67 -0.19
CA SER A 219 18.26 -17.12 -0.41
C SER A 219 18.94 -17.57 -1.71
N GLY A 220 18.82 -16.77 -2.78
CA GLY A 220 19.56 -16.96 -4.04
C GLY A 220 21.07 -16.84 -3.82
N LEU A 221 21.48 -15.87 -3.02
CA LEU A 221 22.87 -15.64 -2.68
C LEU A 221 23.51 -16.81 -1.94
N LYS A 222 22.75 -17.57 -1.15
CA LYS A 222 23.24 -18.80 -0.49
C LYS A 222 23.78 -19.86 -1.47
N PHE A 223 23.33 -19.85 -2.73
CA PHE A 223 23.85 -20.74 -3.77
C PHE A 223 25.17 -20.24 -4.38
N VAL A 224 25.41 -18.93 -4.33
CA VAL A 224 26.61 -18.26 -4.87
C VAL A 224 27.70 -18.18 -3.81
N VAL A 225 27.33 -17.73 -2.62
CA VAL A 225 28.15 -17.64 -1.41
C VAL A 225 27.74 -18.77 -0.48
N SER A 226 28.54 -19.85 -0.47
CA SER A 226 28.43 -20.92 0.52
C SER A 226 29.69 -20.97 1.37
N ASP A 227 29.65 -21.67 2.51
CA ASP A 227 30.78 -21.80 3.45
C ASP A 227 32.09 -22.31 2.79
N LEU A 228 32.02 -22.91 1.59
CA LEU A 228 33.18 -23.35 0.78
C LEU A 228 33.71 -22.33 -0.24
N ARG A 229 33.06 -21.18 -0.45
CA ARG A 229 33.43 -20.14 -1.45
C ARG A 229 33.57 -18.74 -0.81
N THR A 230 34.34 -18.64 0.26
CA THR A 230 34.47 -17.44 1.12
C THR A 230 35.42 -16.34 0.61
N SER A 231 35.56 -16.17 -0.70
CA SER A 231 36.51 -15.19 -1.29
C SER A 231 35.88 -14.33 -2.38
N LEU A 232 34.61 -13.97 -2.25
CA LEU A 232 34.02 -12.96 -3.11
C LEU A 232 34.32 -11.58 -2.52
N ASP A 233 34.86 -10.72 -3.36
CA ASP A 233 35.09 -9.32 -3.01
C ASP A 233 33.75 -8.61 -2.72
N PRO A 234 33.66 -7.74 -1.70
CA PRO A 234 32.42 -7.06 -1.34
C PRO A 234 31.78 -6.26 -2.49
N GLU A 235 32.57 -5.65 -3.37
CA GLU A 235 32.02 -4.88 -4.51
C GLU A 235 31.39 -5.81 -5.56
N LEU A 236 32.02 -6.96 -5.79
CA LEU A 236 31.48 -7.98 -6.68
C LEU A 236 30.21 -8.63 -6.10
N LEU A 237 30.15 -8.81 -4.78
CA LEU A 237 28.97 -9.30 -4.09
C LEU A 237 27.80 -8.33 -4.23
N GLU A 238 28.05 -7.03 -4.05
CA GLU A 238 27.04 -5.98 -4.24
C GLU A 238 26.54 -5.95 -5.69
N ALA A 239 27.44 -6.03 -6.68
CA ALA A 239 27.06 -6.09 -8.09
C ALA A 239 26.16 -7.28 -8.41
N ILE A 240 26.49 -8.48 -7.90
CA ILE A 240 25.67 -9.69 -8.08
C ILE A 240 24.30 -9.52 -7.40
N MET A 241 24.25 -8.94 -6.20
CA MET A 241 22.99 -8.70 -5.49
C MET A 241 22.09 -7.71 -6.24
N LEU A 242 22.66 -6.65 -6.82
CA LEU A 242 21.92 -5.68 -7.63
C LEU A 242 21.41 -6.31 -8.93
N GLU A 243 22.21 -7.13 -9.60
CA GLU A 243 21.81 -7.83 -10.83
C GLU A 243 20.66 -8.83 -10.56
N LEU A 244 20.71 -9.53 -9.43
CA LEU A 244 19.61 -10.42 -8.99
C LEU A 244 18.32 -9.65 -8.68
N ASP A 245 18.39 -8.48 -8.04
CA ASP A 245 17.20 -7.66 -7.73
C ASP A 245 16.59 -7.02 -8.99
N ILE A 246 17.41 -6.72 -10.01
CA ILE A 246 16.93 -6.17 -11.29
C ILE A 246 16.25 -7.25 -12.15
N TYR A 247 16.78 -8.48 -12.17
CA TYR A 247 16.23 -9.56 -12.99
C TYR A 247 14.87 -10.09 -12.47
N ASP A 248 14.57 -9.87 -11.19
CA ASP A 248 13.31 -10.27 -10.55
C ASP A 248 12.20 -9.18 -10.64
N ARG A 249 12.41 -8.03 -11.31
CA ARG A 249 11.39 -6.98 -11.53
C ARG A 249 10.70 -7.09 -12.89
#